data_AF-A0A3P7PSR1-F1
#
_entry.id   AF-A0A3P7PSR1-F1
#
_cell.length_a   1.000
_cell.length_b   1.000
_cell.length_c   1.000
_cell.angle_alpha   90.00
_cell.angle_beta   90.00
_cell.angle_gamma   90.00
#
_symmetry.space_group_name_H-M   'P 1'
#
loop_
_entity.id
_entity.type
_entity.pdbx_description
1 polymer ?
#
loop_
_entity_poly.entity_id
_entity_poly.type
_entity_poly.pdbx_seq_one_letter_code
_entity_poly.pdbx_strand_id
1 'polypeptide(L)'
;MVQEIFRALLLIFVAEMGDKTQILAMAFATRFPVKKVLLGIGIGSLLNHGLAVMLGSYLSTFIPMNTLQMVAGVAFIGFALWTLKTEENEDEEKESKIQFGPVGTVALAFFLGELGDKTQLTAITLAADAYYPKMILLGTVSGMIATGALGIFVGKKMGDKIPELGIKLFAASIFMFFGLQKLVQTISPGYLIPIFIVPFIIGLGLMVIFMINKLLKQRKEGIQTALIIKARMLHDYYEHIQDDLAKICVGNRHCSFCEGSQCVIGHAKVVIEEAQRDKRESLDVDGIRPSYYKKPFSNEKVYDSLVDTICVMDHVENQELLAYAQLIRKQMEVILLDEYIEEYVNTNDYIQSIMKINKEIGIKIKKLYTVRKPIEDRIINLGNRINNLYLIEILDGYLLVDTGYREQYDDFCKKLDKHQIRLNEITYVFLTHAHDDHAGFLNQILEATKAKVILHPEAVSRLQSGQNSFEGGCSSKLAWSFCKIMKWFGKGDHKYQPVNAFDRYLIVNQENKQQIETLLGAEIIELPGHTEDSIGLLYNNHVLFSGDATMNGFPSRHHVIIWIENLIDYKNTWEKMAKLDYSKIYPSHGSPFRKKQLLKNIGQLNIIKIYPLH
;
A
#
# COMPACT_ATOMS: atom_id res chain seq x y z
N MET A 1 -33.47 -27.27 -22.52
CA MET A 1 -32.93 -26.02 -23.07
C MET A 1 -33.15 -24.83 -22.14
N VAL A 2 -34.35 -24.26 -22.01
CA VAL A 2 -34.60 -23.05 -21.18
C VAL A 2 -34.33 -23.27 -19.68
N GLN A 3 -34.72 -24.43 -19.13
CA GLN A 3 -34.46 -24.77 -17.73
C GLN A 3 -32.96 -24.81 -17.38
N GLU A 4 -32.10 -25.25 -18.31
CA GLU A 4 -30.65 -25.30 -18.11
C GLU A 4 -30.04 -23.88 -18.06
N ILE A 5 -30.56 -22.95 -18.88
CA ILE A 5 -30.16 -21.53 -18.83
C ILE A 5 -30.47 -20.95 -17.45
N PHE A 6 -31.72 -21.10 -16.97
CA PHE A 6 -32.12 -20.53 -15.69
C PHE A 6 -31.39 -21.17 -14.50
N ARG A 7 -31.18 -22.49 -14.53
CA ARG A 7 -30.42 -23.19 -13.49
C ARG A 7 -28.98 -22.70 -13.42
N ALA A 8 -28.31 -22.59 -14.55
CA ALA A 8 -26.93 -22.10 -14.63
C ALA A 8 -26.82 -20.62 -14.24
N LEU A 9 -27.75 -19.78 -14.71
CA LEU A 9 -27.81 -18.37 -14.35
C LEU A 9 -27.97 -18.19 -12.85
N LEU A 10 -28.97 -18.83 -12.23
CA LEU A 10 -29.23 -18.67 -10.80
C LEU A 10 -28.06 -19.19 -9.94
N LEU A 11 -27.49 -20.34 -10.30
CA LEU A 11 -26.36 -20.90 -9.55
C LEU A 11 -25.13 -20.01 -9.63
N ILE A 12 -24.76 -19.54 -10.82
CA ILE A 12 -23.63 -18.60 -10.96
C ILE A 12 -23.93 -17.27 -10.30
N PHE A 13 -25.15 -16.75 -10.46
CA PHE A 13 -25.54 -15.49 -9.86
C PHE A 13 -25.38 -15.50 -8.34
N VAL A 14 -25.75 -16.61 -7.72
CA VAL A 14 -25.65 -16.78 -6.27
C VAL A 14 -24.22 -17.09 -5.85
N ALA A 15 -23.52 -17.96 -6.59
CA ALA A 15 -22.13 -18.31 -6.33
C ALA A 15 -21.23 -17.07 -6.32
N GLU A 16 -21.46 -16.15 -7.26
CA GLU A 16 -20.69 -14.94 -7.46
C GLU A 16 -21.17 -13.77 -6.57
N MET A 17 -22.18 -13.98 -5.73
CA MET A 17 -22.75 -12.91 -4.91
C MET A 17 -21.78 -12.46 -3.81
N GLY A 18 -21.30 -11.22 -3.92
CA GLY A 18 -20.38 -10.55 -3.01
C GLY A 18 -18.93 -11.05 -3.07
N ASP A 19 -18.53 -11.63 -4.19
CA ASP A 19 -17.14 -12.06 -4.40
C ASP A 19 -16.20 -10.91 -4.87
N LYS A 20 -14.91 -11.21 -4.91
CA LYS A 20 -13.81 -10.39 -5.41
C LYS A 20 -14.10 -9.84 -6.79
N THR A 21 -14.72 -10.61 -7.70
CA THR A 21 -14.98 -10.11 -9.05
C THR A 21 -16.14 -9.11 -9.08
N GLN A 22 -17.09 -9.16 -8.13
CA GLN A 22 -18.06 -8.07 -7.96
C GLN A 22 -17.38 -6.79 -7.48
N ILE A 23 -16.42 -6.89 -6.56
CA ILE A 23 -15.60 -5.75 -6.11
C ILE A 23 -14.78 -5.20 -7.28
N LEU A 24 -14.21 -6.08 -8.09
CA LEU A 24 -13.51 -5.73 -9.31
C LEU A 24 -14.43 -5.02 -10.33
N ALA A 25 -15.66 -5.49 -10.53
CA ALA A 25 -16.67 -4.84 -11.36
C ALA A 25 -17.01 -3.43 -10.85
N MET A 26 -17.21 -3.28 -9.54
CA MET A 26 -17.45 -1.99 -8.89
C MET A 26 -16.26 -1.05 -9.11
N ALA A 27 -15.04 -1.53 -8.85
CA ALA A 27 -13.82 -0.76 -9.05
C ALA A 27 -13.64 -0.31 -10.50
N PHE A 28 -13.90 -1.19 -11.47
CA PHE A 28 -13.86 -0.82 -12.89
C PHE A 28 -14.96 0.17 -13.28
N ALA A 29 -16.15 0.07 -12.69
CA ALA A 29 -17.24 1.03 -12.93
C ALA A 29 -16.97 2.44 -12.38
N THR A 30 -16.03 2.59 -11.44
CA THR A 30 -15.54 3.93 -11.04
C THR A 30 -14.64 4.58 -12.08
N ARG A 31 -13.99 3.77 -12.94
CA ARG A 31 -12.99 4.22 -13.92
C ARG A 31 -13.49 4.21 -15.36
N PHE A 32 -14.46 3.35 -15.68
CA PHE A 32 -14.93 3.10 -17.03
C PHE A 32 -16.47 3.15 -17.10
N PRO A 33 -17.04 3.51 -18.27
CA PRO A 33 -18.49 3.49 -18.45
C PRO A 33 -19.08 2.11 -18.18
N VAL A 34 -20.15 2.04 -17.37
CA VAL A 34 -20.81 0.79 -16.96
C VAL A 34 -21.09 -0.15 -18.13
N LYS A 35 -21.55 0.37 -19.28
CA LYS A 35 -21.80 -0.43 -20.49
C LYS A 35 -20.55 -1.15 -20.99
N LYS A 36 -19.38 -0.51 -20.93
CA LYS A 36 -18.09 -1.09 -21.34
C LYS A 36 -17.60 -2.11 -20.32
N VAL A 37 -17.85 -1.88 -19.03
CA VAL A 37 -17.53 -2.83 -17.95
C VAL A 37 -18.36 -4.09 -18.09
N LEU A 38 -19.68 -3.99 -18.21
CA LEU A 38 -20.57 -5.15 -18.41
C LEU A 38 -20.24 -5.93 -19.67
N LEU A 39 -19.87 -5.25 -20.76
CA LEU A 39 -19.41 -5.92 -21.98
C LEU A 39 -18.08 -6.66 -21.75
N GLY A 40 -17.16 -6.07 -21.00
CA GLY A 40 -15.91 -6.72 -20.59
C GLY A 40 -16.15 -7.96 -19.74
N ILE A 41 -17.02 -7.86 -18.71
CA ILE A 41 -17.46 -9.00 -17.88
C ILE A 41 -18.03 -10.10 -18.75
N GLY A 42 -18.90 -9.75 -19.69
CA GLY A 42 -19.50 -10.70 -20.62
C GLY A 42 -18.46 -11.42 -21.48
N ILE A 43 -17.50 -10.72 -22.05
CA ILE A 43 -16.44 -11.33 -22.88
C ILE A 43 -15.50 -12.20 -22.03
N GLY A 44 -15.04 -11.70 -20.87
CA GLY A 44 -14.15 -12.43 -19.97
C GLY A 44 -14.78 -13.71 -19.45
N SER A 45 -16.02 -13.62 -18.97
CA SER A 45 -16.80 -14.78 -18.52
C SER A 45 -17.15 -15.74 -19.66
N LEU A 46 -17.44 -15.25 -20.87
CA LEU A 46 -17.69 -16.12 -22.03
C LEU A 46 -16.45 -16.94 -22.38
N LEU A 47 -15.27 -16.34 -22.36
CA LEU A 47 -14.02 -17.06 -22.63
C LEU A 47 -13.74 -18.06 -21.50
N ASN A 48 -13.85 -17.64 -20.24
CA ASN A 48 -13.52 -18.50 -19.11
C ASN A 48 -14.52 -19.67 -18.96
N HIS A 49 -15.82 -19.35 -18.90
CA HIS A 49 -16.86 -20.37 -18.83
C HIS A 49 -16.98 -21.15 -20.13
N GLY A 50 -16.57 -20.60 -21.27
CA GLY A 50 -16.45 -21.32 -22.53
C GLY A 50 -15.48 -22.49 -22.40
N LEU A 51 -14.27 -22.24 -21.86
CA LEU A 51 -13.30 -23.29 -21.57
C LEU A 51 -13.84 -24.31 -20.57
N ALA A 52 -14.50 -23.83 -19.51
CA ALA A 52 -15.12 -24.65 -18.48
C ALA A 52 -16.18 -25.60 -19.06
N VAL A 53 -17.09 -25.07 -19.89
CA VAL A 53 -18.17 -25.82 -20.52
C VAL A 53 -17.60 -26.82 -21.53
N MET A 54 -16.62 -26.42 -22.34
CA MET A 54 -15.93 -27.33 -23.26
C MET A 54 -15.28 -28.50 -22.51
N LEU A 55 -14.56 -28.21 -21.43
CA LEU A 55 -13.92 -29.22 -20.60
C LEU A 55 -14.97 -30.13 -19.93
N GLY A 56 -16.03 -29.58 -19.34
CA GLY A 56 -17.11 -30.35 -18.72
C GLY A 56 -17.83 -31.27 -19.69
N SER A 57 -18.17 -30.78 -20.88
CA SER A 57 -18.76 -31.59 -21.94
C SER A 57 -17.83 -32.72 -22.40
N TYR A 58 -16.52 -32.46 -22.49
CA TYR A 58 -15.53 -33.49 -22.82
C TYR A 58 -15.36 -34.53 -21.70
N LEU A 59 -15.34 -34.11 -20.43
CA LEU A 59 -15.23 -35.03 -19.29
C LEU A 59 -16.45 -35.97 -19.19
N SER A 60 -17.64 -35.51 -19.59
CA SER A 60 -18.87 -36.33 -19.56
C SER A 60 -18.81 -37.58 -20.43
N THR A 61 -17.92 -37.63 -21.45
CA THR A 61 -17.82 -38.80 -22.34
C THR A 61 -17.00 -39.95 -21.76
N PHE A 62 -16.18 -39.69 -20.75
CA PHE A 62 -15.27 -40.68 -20.15
C PHE A 62 -15.55 -40.95 -18.67
N ILE A 63 -16.33 -40.10 -18.00
CA ILE A 63 -16.61 -40.20 -16.57
C ILE A 63 -18.12 -40.50 -16.35
N PRO A 64 -18.48 -41.55 -15.59
CA PRO A 64 -19.87 -41.84 -15.27
C PRO A 64 -20.57 -40.66 -14.59
N MET A 65 -21.83 -40.43 -14.93
CA MET A 65 -22.63 -39.31 -14.39
C MET A 65 -22.68 -39.31 -12.86
N ASN A 66 -22.75 -40.50 -12.25
CA ASN A 66 -22.73 -40.65 -10.79
C ASN A 66 -21.40 -40.15 -10.18
N THR A 67 -20.27 -40.39 -10.83
CA THR A 67 -18.96 -39.91 -10.36
C THR A 67 -18.86 -38.39 -10.50
N LEU A 68 -19.37 -37.82 -11.60
CA LEU A 68 -19.38 -36.37 -11.82
C LEU A 68 -20.21 -35.64 -10.76
N GLN A 69 -21.42 -36.14 -10.48
CA GLN A 69 -22.31 -35.54 -9.47
C GLN A 69 -21.73 -35.65 -8.05
N MET A 70 -20.97 -36.71 -7.77
CA MET A 70 -20.31 -36.90 -6.47
C MET A 70 -19.16 -35.92 -6.29
N VAL A 71 -18.29 -35.79 -7.30
CA VAL A 71 -17.18 -34.82 -7.30
C VAL A 71 -17.71 -33.40 -7.15
N ALA A 72 -18.80 -33.06 -7.85
CA ALA A 72 -19.47 -31.77 -7.73
C ALA A 72 -20.00 -31.50 -6.31
N GLY A 73 -20.65 -32.48 -5.68
CA GLY A 73 -21.15 -32.34 -4.32
C GLY A 73 -20.02 -32.08 -3.31
N VAL A 74 -18.91 -32.81 -3.43
CA VAL A 74 -17.70 -32.59 -2.61
C VAL A 74 -17.10 -31.21 -2.86
N ALA A 75 -16.96 -30.80 -4.13
CA ALA A 75 -16.42 -29.51 -4.50
C ALA A 75 -17.23 -28.34 -3.91
N PHE A 76 -18.56 -28.40 -3.97
CA PHE A 76 -19.44 -27.39 -3.38
C PHE A 76 -19.30 -27.25 -1.86
N ILE A 77 -19.15 -28.37 -1.14
CA ILE A 77 -18.85 -28.32 0.31
C ILE A 77 -17.46 -27.72 0.53
N GLY A 78 -16.47 -28.08 -0.30
CA GLY A 78 -15.14 -27.47 -0.29
C GLY A 78 -15.19 -25.95 -0.47
N PHE A 79 -15.99 -25.43 -1.40
CA PHE A 79 -16.15 -23.99 -1.63
C PHE A 79 -16.85 -23.29 -0.48
N ALA A 80 -17.86 -23.93 0.13
CA ALA A 80 -18.52 -23.38 1.31
C ALA A 80 -17.53 -23.17 2.46
N LEU A 81 -16.64 -24.15 2.68
CA LEU A 81 -15.60 -24.06 3.70
C LEU A 81 -14.50 -23.07 3.30
N TRP A 82 -14.06 -23.06 2.04
CA TRP A 82 -13.07 -22.10 1.53
C TRP A 82 -13.55 -20.66 1.70
N THR A 83 -14.82 -20.38 1.41
CA THR A 83 -15.43 -19.05 1.57
C THR A 83 -15.37 -18.54 3.02
N LEU A 84 -15.37 -19.45 4.00
CA LEU A 84 -15.24 -19.14 5.43
C LEU A 84 -13.77 -19.09 5.91
N LYS A 85 -12.80 -19.38 5.04
CA LYS A 85 -11.38 -19.31 5.38
C LYS A 85 -10.95 -17.84 5.35
N THR A 86 -10.28 -17.40 6.42
CA THR A 86 -9.66 -16.07 6.43
C THR A 86 -8.44 -16.08 5.50
N GLU A 87 -8.38 -15.12 4.59
CA GLU A 87 -7.15 -14.80 3.86
C GLU A 87 -6.21 -14.10 4.84
N GLU A 88 -5.02 -14.65 5.04
CA GLU A 88 -3.93 -13.88 5.66
C GLU A 88 -3.57 -12.80 4.65
N ASN A 89 -3.40 -11.56 5.11
CA ASN A 89 -3.11 -10.40 4.27
C ASN A 89 -1.91 -10.68 3.35
N GLU A 90 -2.19 -11.17 2.15
CA GLU A 90 -1.28 -11.14 1.03
C GLU A 90 -1.32 -9.70 0.52
N ASP A 91 -0.16 -9.05 0.62
CA ASP A 91 0.06 -7.68 0.19
C ASP A 91 -0.53 -7.48 -1.21
N GLU A 92 -1.31 -6.40 -1.36
CA GLU A 92 -2.01 -6.03 -2.58
C GLU A 92 -1.11 -6.16 -3.82
N GLU A 93 -1.30 -7.23 -4.59
CA GLU A 93 -0.74 -7.35 -5.92
C GLU A 93 -1.41 -6.29 -6.81
N LYS A 94 -0.74 -5.17 -7.02
CA LYS A 94 -1.10 -4.27 -8.12
C LYS A 94 -0.95 -5.11 -9.40
N GLU A 95 -1.82 -5.00 -10.41
CA GLU A 95 -1.72 -5.63 -11.76
C GLU A 95 -1.08 -4.78 -12.90
N SER A 96 -0.29 -5.42 -13.79
CA SER A 96 0.51 -4.79 -14.85
C SER A 96 -0.35 -4.40 -16.06
N LYS A 97 -0.11 -3.19 -16.59
CA LYS A 97 -0.90 -2.62 -17.69
C LYS A 97 -0.42 -3.16 -19.04
N ILE A 98 -1.04 -4.22 -19.51
CA ILE A 98 -1.20 -4.41 -20.96
C ILE A 98 -2.24 -3.39 -21.42
N GLN A 99 -1.92 -2.56 -22.42
CA GLN A 99 -2.84 -1.53 -22.94
C GLN A 99 -3.95 -2.17 -23.78
N PHE A 100 -4.97 -2.69 -23.11
CA PHE A 100 -6.27 -2.94 -23.72
C PHE A 100 -7.18 -1.72 -23.52
N GLY A 101 -8.13 -1.51 -24.45
CA GLY A 101 -9.24 -0.60 -24.20
C GLY A 101 -10.10 -1.08 -23.03
N PRO A 102 -11.00 -0.24 -22.46
CA PRO A 102 -11.76 -0.55 -21.24
C PRO A 102 -12.44 -1.93 -21.23
N VAL A 103 -12.98 -2.35 -22.37
CA VAL A 103 -13.64 -3.66 -22.53
C VAL A 103 -12.63 -4.80 -22.42
N GLY A 104 -11.47 -4.69 -23.08
CA GLY A 104 -10.44 -5.72 -23.07
C GLY A 104 -9.73 -5.82 -21.73
N THR A 105 -9.50 -4.69 -21.03
CA THR A 105 -8.96 -4.70 -19.66
C THR A 105 -9.88 -5.43 -18.70
N VAL A 106 -11.17 -5.11 -18.72
CA VAL A 106 -12.15 -5.77 -17.85
C VAL A 106 -12.32 -7.24 -18.24
N ALA A 107 -12.35 -7.56 -19.54
CA ALA A 107 -12.45 -8.94 -20.00
C ALA A 107 -11.27 -9.80 -19.58
N LEU A 108 -10.04 -9.29 -19.68
CA LEU A 108 -8.85 -10.01 -19.26
C LEU A 108 -8.81 -10.20 -17.73
N ALA A 109 -9.13 -9.15 -16.98
CA ALA A 109 -9.16 -9.22 -15.52
C ALA A 109 -10.21 -10.20 -15.01
N PHE A 110 -11.41 -10.20 -15.60
CA PHE A 110 -12.43 -11.22 -15.30
C PHE A 110 -12.02 -12.62 -15.75
N PHE A 111 -11.40 -12.75 -16.93
CA PHE A 111 -10.94 -14.06 -17.40
C PHE A 111 -9.89 -14.67 -16.47
N LEU A 112 -8.89 -13.89 -16.06
CA LEU A 112 -7.82 -14.34 -15.17
C LEU A 112 -8.31 -14.52 -13.73
N GLY A 113 -9.11 -13.59 -13.23
CA GLY A 113 -9.66 -13.63 -11.86
C GLY A 113 -10.58 -14.82 -11.62
N GLU A 114 -11.27 -15.28 -12.67
CA GLU A 114 -12.18 -16.44 -12.61
C GLU A 114 -11.49 -17.77 -12.98
N LEU A 115 -10.18 -17.76 -13.28
CA LEU A 115 -9.47 -18.96 -13.70
C LEU A 115 -9.18 -19.85 -12.48
N GLY A 116 -9.74 -21.05 -12.50
CA GLY A 116 -9.66 -22.00 -11.39
C GLY A 116 -10.66 -21.74 -10.27
N ASP A 117 -11.59 -20.79 -10.45
CA ASP A 117 -12.53 -20.40 -9.40
C ASP A 117 -13.79 -21.29 -9.33
N LYS A 118 -14.53 -21.16 -8.24
CA LYS A 118 -15.76 -21.91 -7.90
C LYS A 118 -16.83 -21.81 -8.99
N THR A 119 -16.95 -20.67 -9.66
CA THR A 119 -17.84 -20.43 -10.81
C THR A 119 -17.41 -21.24 -12.02
N GLN A 120 -16.11 -21.30 -12.31
CA GLN A 120 -15.55 -22.10 -13.40
C GLN A 120 -15.76 -23.61 -13.14
N LEU A 121 -15.52 -24.07 -11.92
CA LEU A 121 -15.77 -25.47 -11.52
C LEU A 121 -17.27 -25.81 -11.52
N THR A 122 -18.13 -24.85 -11.15
CA THR A 122 -19.59 -24.97 -11.29
C THR A 122 -20.00 -25.09 -12.76
N ALA A 123 -19.40 -24.29 -13.65
CA ALA A 123 -19.67 -24.35 -15.09
C ALA A 123 -19.22 -25.69 -15.71
N ILE A 124 -18.06 -26.23 -15.32
CA ILE A 124 -17.59 -27.58 -15.70
C ILE A 124 -18.62 -28.62 -15.28
N THR A 125 -19.04 -28.57 -14.01
CA THR A 125 -19.99 -29.51 -13.43
C THR A 125 -21.35 -29.49 -14.16
N LEU A 126 -21.89 -28.29 -14.35
CA LEU A 126 -23.20 -28.12 -15.00
C LEU A 126 -23.15 -28.54 -16.46
N ALA A 127 -22.06 -28.26 -17.17
CA ALA A 127 -21.88 -28.68 -18.56
C ALA A 127 -21.72 -30.19 -18.72
N ALA A 128 -21.14 -30.85 -17.72
CA ALA A 128 -20.97 -32.30 -17.72
C ALA A 128 -22.30 -33.06 -17.50
N ASP A 129 -23.27 -32.44 -16.82
CA ASP A 129 -24.61 -32.98 -16.51
C ASP A 129 -25.69 -32.50 -17.52
N ALA A 130 -25.31 -31.68 -18.50
CA ALA A 130 -26.26 -30.98 -19.37
C ALA A 130 -26.52 -31.71 -20.70
N TYR A 131 -27.78 -31.69 -21.14
CA TYR A 131 -28.16 -32.14 -22.47
C TYR A 131 -27.84 -31.08 -23.53
N TYR A 132 -27.88 -29.79 -23.17
CA TYR A 132 -27.51 -28.68 -24.06
C TYR A 132 -26.40 -27.80 -23.44
N PRO A 133 -25.12 -28.21 -23.47
CA PRO A 133 -24.02 -27.46 -22.83
C PRO A 133 -23.86 -26.00 -23.30
N LYS A 134 -24.18 -25.69 -24.56
CA LYS A 134 -24.19 -24.30 -25.06
C LYS A 134 -25.19 -23.41 -24.31
N MET A 135 -26.27 -23.98 -23.79
CA MET A 135 -27.28 -23.28 -22.99
C MET A 135 -26.83 -23.07 -21.55
N ILE A 136 -26.01 -23.99 -21.02
CA ILE A 136 -25.28 -23.76 -19.76
C ILE A 136 -24.37 -22.56 -19.91
N LEU A 137 -23.58 -22.47 -20.98
CA LEU A 137 -22.71 -21.32 -21.23
C LEU A 137 -23.50 -20.00 -21.28
N LEU A 138 -24.63 -19.97 -21.98
CA LEU A 138 -25.48 -18.79 -22.03
C LEU A 138 -26.00 -18.40 -20.63
N GLY A 139 -26.43 -19.39 -19.84
CA GLY A 139 -26.88 -19.18 -18.47
C GLY A 139 -25.77 -18.68 -17.55
N THR A 140 -24.58 -19.30 -17.57
CA THR A 140 -23.47 -18.92 -16.69
C THR A 140 -22.93 -17.52 -17.01
N VAL A 141 -22.77 -17.17 -18.30
CA VAL A 141 -22.35 -15.82 -18.72
C VAL A 141 -23.41 -14.78 -18.34
N SER A 142 -24.69 -15.09 -18.52
CA SER A 142 -25.78 -14.20 -18.09
C SER A 142 -25.78 -14.00 -16.58
N GLY A 143 -25.47 -15.05 -15.81
CA GLY A 143 -25.28 -14.99 -14.35
C GLY A 143 -24.19 -14.00 -13.95
N MET A 144 -23.01 -14.10 -14.59
CA MET A 144 -21.86 -13.21 -14.35
C MET A 144 -22.16 -11.75 -14.70
N ILE A 145 -22.83 -11.51 -15.83
CA ILE A 145 -23.22 -10.15 -16.22
C ILE A 145 -24.24 -9.60 -15.22
N ALA A 146 -25.21 -10.40 -14.79
CA ALA A 146 -26.24 -9.99 -13.84
C ALA A 146 -25.65 -9.67 -12.46
N THR A 147 -24.68 -10.45 -11.97
CA THR A 147 -23.99 -10.18 -10.71
C THR A 147 -23.08 -8.97 -10.80
N GLY A 148 -22.32 -8.83 -11.89
CA GLY A 148 -21.54 -7.62 -12.15
C GLY A 148 -22.42 -6.37 -12.21
N ALA A 149 -23.57 -6.44 -12.89
CA ALA A 149 -24.53 -5.34 -12.95
C ALA A 149 -25.12 -4.99 -11.58
N LEU A 150 -25.49 -6.02 -10.80
CA LEU A 150 -25.99 -5.81 -9.43
C LEU A 150 -24.92 -5.20 -8.54
N GLY A 151 -23.69 -5.73 -8.57
CA GLY A 151 -22.55 -5.21 -7.82
C GLY A 151 -22.31 -3.75 -8.14
N ILE A 152 -22.26 -3.38 -9.43
CA ILE A 152 -22.10 -1.98 -9.85
C ILE A 152 -23.27 -1.09 -9.37
N PHE A 153 -24.51 -1.57 -9.49
CA PHE A 153 -25.69 -0.83 -9.06
C PHE A 153 -25.71 -0.60 -7.54
N VAL A 154 -25.41 -1.65 -6.77
CA VAL A 154 -25.32 -1.63 -5.31
C VAL A 154 -24.15 -0.76 -4.87
N GLY A 155 -22.97 -0.92 -5.45
CA GLY A 155 -21.78 -0.12 -5.17
C GLY A 155 -22.01 1.38 -5.40
N LYS A 156 -22.74 1.74 -6.47
CA LYS A 156 -23.14 3.12 -6.73
C LYS A 156 -24.10 3.70 -5.68
N LYS A 157 -24.89 2.86 -5.00
CA LYS A 157 -25.95 3.29 -4.05
C LYS A 157 -25.55 3.14 -2.58
N MET A 158 -24.65 2.21 -2.23
CA MET A 158 -24.37 1.80 -0.85
C MET A 158 -23.01 2.22 -0.29
N GLY A 159 -22.00 2.53 -1.11
CA GLY A 159 -20.63 2.79 -0.62
C GLY A 159 -20.09 1.65 0.27
N ASP A 160 -19.23 1.97 1.25
CA ASP A 160 -18.52 1.00 2.12
C ASP A 160 -19.38 0.31 3.21
N LYS A 161 -20.70 0.28 3.07
CA LYS A 161 -21.61 -0.15 4.16
C LYS A 161 -22.00 -1.63 4.17
N ILE A 162 -21.47 -2.47 3.29
CA ILE A 162 -21.87 -3.89 3.24
C ILE A 162 -20.94 -4.73 4.13
N PRO A 163 -21.46 -5.41 5.17
CA PRO A 163 -20.64 -6.23 6.04
C PRO A 163 -20.13 -7.47 5.28
N GLU A 164 -18.83 -7.49 4.98
CA GLU A 164 -18.11 -8.60 4.34
C GLU A 164 -18.44 -9.97 4.97
N LEU A 165 -18.58 -10.01 6.30
CA LEU A 165 -18.99 -11.19 7.05
C LEU A 165 -20.37 -11.72 6.63
N GLY A 166 -21.33 -10.82 6.41
CA GLY A 166 -22.70 -11.20 6.02
C GLY A 166 -22.74 -11.85 4.64
N ILE A 167 -21.93 -11.32 3.72
CA ILE A 167 -21.75 -11.90 2.38
C ILE A 167 -21.14 -13.30 2.46
N LYS A 168 -20.01 -13.46 3.17
CA LYS A 168 -19.31 -14.75 3.30
C LYS A 168 -20.21 -15.85 3.89
N LEU A 169 -20.99 -15.52 4.91
CA LEU A 169 -21.94 -16.45 5.54
C LEU A 169 -23.08 -16.86 4.60
N PHE A 170 -23.60 -15.91 3.83
CA PHE A 170 -24.67 -16.17 2.86
C PHE A 170 -24.20 -17.08 1.72
N ALA A 171 -23.07 -16.75 1.08
CA ALA A 171 -22.49 -17.54 0.01
C ALA A 171 -22.11 -18.96 0.47
N ALA A 172 -21.44 -19.08 1.63
CA ALA A 172 -21.08 -20.37 2.20
C ALA A 172 -22.31 -21.26 2.47
N SER A 173 -23.41 -20.67 2.95
CA SER A 173 -24.65 -21.39 3.23
C SER A 173 -25.28 -21.99 1.97
N ILE A 174 -25.21 -21.28 0.84
CA ILE A 174 -25.81 -21.74 -0.42
C ILE A 174 -24.96 -22.83 -1.08
N PHE A 175 -23.63 -22.67 -1.10
CA PHE A 175 -22.74 -23.74 -1.55
C PHE A 175 -22.87 -25.00 -0.69
N MET A 176 -23.00 -24.83 0.63
CA MET A 176 -23.23 -25.95 1.55
C MET A 176 -24.53 -26.69 1.22
N PHE A 177 -25.61 -25.95 0.96
CA PHE A 177 -26.91 -26.52 0.59
C PHE A 177 -26.85 -27.35 -0.69
N PHE A 178 -26.31 -26.78 -1.79
CA PHE A 178 -26.23 -27.49 -3.07
C PHE A 178 -25.24 -28.66 -3.04
N GLY A 179 -24.15 -28.54 -2.28
CA GLY A 179 -23.19 -29.63 -2.08
C GLY A 179 -23.81 -30.83 -1.36
N LEU A 180 -24.50 -30.59 -0.24
CA LEU A 180 -25.21 -31.64 0.50
C LEU A 180 -26.33 -32.27 -0.34
N GLN A 181 -27.11 -31.46 -1.05
CA GLN A 181 -28.18 -31.96 -1.93
C GLN A 181 -27.63 -32.91 -2.99
N LYS A 182 -26.53 -32.55 -3.67
CA LYS A 182 -25.89 -33.38 -4.70
C LYS A 182 -25.32 -34.68 -4.10
N LEU A 183 -24.69 -34.63 -2.94
CA LEU A 183 -24.19 -35.85 -2.27
C LEU A 183 -25.31 -36.82 -1.92
N VAL A 184 -26.42 -36.33 -1.35
CA VAL A 184 -27.58 -37.18 -0.99
C VAL A 184 -28.19 -37.87 -2.23
N GLN A 185 -28.22 -37.20 -3.37
CA GLN A 185 -28.77 -37.74 -4.62
C GLN A 185 -27.87 -38.79 -5.29
N THR A 186 -26.58 -38.80 -4.98
CA THR A 186 -25.55 -39.54 -5.74
C THR A 186 -24.98 -40.72 -4.96
N ILE A 187 -24.97 -40.63 -3.63
CA ILE A 187 -24.46 -41.68 -2.76
C ILE A 187 -25.41 -42.89 -2.80
N SER A 188 -24.84 -44.10 -2.90
CA SER A 188 -25.63 -45.34 -2.90
C SER A 188 -26.47 -45.46 -1.62
N PRO A 189 -27.73 -45.95 -1.69
CA PRO A 189 -28.63 -46.05 -0.54
C PRO A 189 -28.03 -46.77 0.68
N GLY A 190 -27.08 -47.70 0.48
CA GLY A 190 -26.39 -48.41 1.56
C GLY A 190 -25.52 -47.52 2.46
N TYR A 191 -25.14 -46.32 2.00
CA TYR A 191 -24.40 -45.33 2.77
C TYR A 191 -25.29 -44.20 3.31
N LEU A 192 -26.58 -44.17 2.95
CA LEU A 192 -27.56 -43.21 3.46
C LEU A 192 -28.22 -43.67 4.77
N ILE A 193 -27.50 -44.47 5.57
CA ILE A 193 -27.95 -44.92 6.88
C ILE A 193 -27.44 -43.98 7.98
N PRO A 194 -28.18 -43.84 9.10
CA PRO A 194 -27.85 -42.87 10.15
C PRO A 194 -26.43 -42.96 10.69
N ILE A 195 -25.83 -44.16 10.70
CA ILE A 195 -24.47 -44.39 11.19
C ILE A 195 -23.38 -43.64 10.40
N PHE A 196 -23.61 -43.33 9.11
CA PHE A 196 -22.67 -42.54 8.29
C PHE A 196 -23.08 -41.06 8.19
N ILE A 197 -24.39 -40.78 8.10
CA ILE A 197 -24.90 -39.41 7.94
C ILE A 197 -24.66 -38.59 9.21
N VAL A 198 -24.97 -39.13 10.39
CA VAL A 198 -24.92 -38.37 11.64
C VAL A 198 -23.49 -37.91 11.97
N PRO A 199 -22.46 -38.77 11.93
CA PRO A 199 -21.07 -38.31 12.17
C PRO A 199 -20.59 -37.31 11.14
N PHE A 200 -20.96 -37.47 9.86
CA PHE A 200 -20.58 -36.54 8.79
C PHE A 200 -21.16 -35.14 9.01
N ILE A 201 -22.46 -35.04 9.30
CA ILE A 201 -23.12 -33.75 9.57
C ILE A 201 -22.57 -33.10 10.85
N ILE A 202 -22.31 -33.88 11.90
CA ILE A 202 -21.70 -33.37 13.12
C ILE A 202 -20.29 -32.83 12.84
N GLY A 203 -19.44 -33.59 12.14
CA GLY A 203 -18.09 -33.16 11.80
C GLY A 203 -18.05 -31.89 10.96
N LEU A 204 -18.92 -31.83 9.94
CA LEU A 204 -19.07 -30.66 9.07
C LEU A 204 -19.59 -29.43 9.85
N GLY A 205 -20.59 -29.63 10.72
CA GLY A 205 -21.13 -28.58 11.58
C GLY A 205 -20.08 -28.01 12.54
N LEU A 206 -19.30 -28.88 13.21
CA LEU A 206 -18.21 -28.47 14.09
C LEU A 206 -17.14 -27.67 13.33
N MET A 207 -16.80 -28.08 12.11
CA MET A 207 -15.84 -27.37 11.26
C MET A 207 -16.34 -25.98 10.88
N VAL A 208 -17.60 -25.84 10.46
CA VAL A 208 -18.23 -24.54 10.14
C VAL A 208 -18.26 -23.64 11.37
N ILE A 209 -18.68 -24.16 12.53
CA ILE A 209 -18.70 -23.40 13.78
C ILE A 209 -17.30 -22.92 14.15
N PHE A 210 -16.28 -23.77 14.03
CA PHE A 210 -14.88 -23.41 14.29
C PHE A 210 -14.41 -22.26 13.37
N MET A 211 -14.71 -22.33 12.07
CA MET A 211 -14.32 -21.30 11.10
C MET A 211 -15.04 -19.96 11.32
N ILE A 212 -16.34 -19.99 11.62
CA ILE A 212 -17.11 -18.78 11.97
C ILE A 212 -16.55 -18.15 13.25
N ASN A 213 -16.27 -18.94 14.28
CA ASN A 213 -15.70 -18.43 15.53
C ASN A 213 -14.32 -17.80 15.30
N LYS A 214 -13.48 -18.40 14.44
CA LYS A 214 -12.18 -17.85 14.05
C LYS A 214 -12.31 -16.50 13.35
N LEU A 215 -13.23 -16.38 12.38
CA LEU A 215 -13.52 -15.13 11.65
C LEU A 215 -14.01 -14.02 12.60
N LEU A 216 -14.96 -14.34 13.48
CA LEU A 216 -15.50 -13.39 14.46
C LEU A 216 -14.42 -12.90 15.44
N LYS A 217 -13.55 -13.81 15.91
CA LYS A 217 -12.45 -13.49 16.81
C LYS A 217 -11.46 -12.52 16.15
N GLN A 218 -11.01 -12.80 14.92
CA GLN A 218 -10.07 -11.95 14.21
C GLN A 218 -10.62 -10.55 13.92
N ARG A 219 -11.90 -10.44 13.54
CA ARG A 219 -12.54 -9.13 13.34
C ARG A 219 -12.59 -8.32 14.64
N LYS A 220 -12.97 -8.97 15.75
CA LYS A 220 -13.02 -8.31 17.06
C LYS A 220 -11.64 -7.86 17.52
N GLU A 221 -10.63 -8.71 17.36
CA GLU A 221 -9.23 -8.39 17.68
C GLU A 221 -8.73 -7.21 16.83
N GLY A 222 -8.93 -7.21 15.51
CA GLY A 222 -8.49 -6.13 14.63
C GLY A 222 -9.09 -4.76 14.98
N ILE A 223 -10.40 -4.71 15.25
CA ILE A 223 -11.09 -3.47 15.66
C ILE A 223 -10.57 -3.00 17.03
N GLN A 224 -10.42 -3.91 17.99
CA GLN A 224 -9.90 -3.55 19.32
C GLN A 224 -8.47 -3.03 19.24
N THR A 225 -7.59 -3.69 18.48
CA THR A 225 -6.20 -3.25 18.32
C THR A 225 -6.11 -1.86 17.73
N ALA A 226 -6.88 -1.56 16.67
CA ALA A 226 -6.90 -0.23 16.06
C ALA A 226 -7.38 0.86 17.02
N LEU A 227 -8.44 0.61 17.78
CA LEU A 227 -8.96 1.55 18.78
C LEU A 227 -7.98 1.77 19.93
N ILE A 228 -7.34 0.71 20.44
CA ILE A 228 -6.33 0.80 21.51
C ILE A 228 -5.13 1.62 21.05
N ILE A 229 -4.68 1.44 19.80
CA ILE A 229 -3.57 2.22 19.25
C ILE A 229 -3.95 3.71 19.18
N LYS A 230 -5.10 4.05 18.60
CA LYS A 230 -5.56 5.44 18.50
C LYS A 230 -5.77 6.10 19.88
N ALA A 231 -6.35 5.36 20.84
CA ALA A 231 -6.55 5.87 22.20
C ALA A 231 -5.22 6.09 22.94
N ARG A 232 -4.26 5.17 22.79
CA ARG A 232 -2.91 5.33 23.35
C ARG A 232 -2.20 6.55 22.77
N MET A 233 -2.21 6.72 21.45
CA MET A 233 -1.61 7.89 20.81
C MET A 233 -2.17 9.20 21.37
N LEU A 234 -3.48 9.27 21.60
CA LEU A 234 -4.12 10.46 22.16
C LEU A 234 -3.75 10.68 23.63
N HIS A 235 -3.65 9.61 24.41
CA HIS A 235 -3.20 9.67 25.81
C HIS A 235 -1.75 10.17 25.91
N ASP A 236 -0.84 9.57 25.13
CA ASP A 236 0.57 9.94 25.06
C ASP A 236 0.72 11.41 24.61
N TYR A 237 -0.13 11.86 23.67
CA TYR A 237 -0.20 13.25 23.25
C TYR A 237 -0.57 14.19 24.41
N TYR A 238 -1.62 13.89 25.19
CA TYR A 238 -2.04 14.77 26.29
C TYR A 238 -1.01 14.84 27.41
N GLU A 239 -0.32 13.73 27.71
CA GLU A 239 0.80 13.71 28.66
C GLU A 239 1.95 14.61 28.15
N HIS A 240 2.33 14.46 26.88
CA HIS A 240 3.40 15.26 26.29
C HIS A 240 3.08 16.77 26.25
N ILE A 241 1.88 17.11 25.79
CA ILE A 241 1.44 18.51 25.67
C ILE A 241 1.34 19.19 27.04
N GLN A 242 0.96 18.47 28.10
CA GLN A 242 0.91 19.02 29.45
C GLN A 242 2.27 19.61 29.89
N ASP A 243 3.35 18.86 29.63
CA ASP A 243 4.71 19.29 29.93
C ASP A 243 5.14 20.49 29.09
N ASP A 244 4.73 20.55 27.82
CA ASP A 244 5.07 21.65 26.94
C ASP A 244 4.33 22.94 27.28
N LEU A 245 3.04 22.86 27.63
CA LEU A 245 2.29 24.01 28.13
C LEU A 245 2.89 24.58 29.42
N ALA A 246 3.54 23.77 30.25
CA ALA A 246 4.25 24.25 31.44
C ALA A 246 5.41 25.18 31.06
N LYS A 247 6.07 24.94 29.93
CA LYS A 247 7.24 25.69 29.43
C LYS A 247 6.89 26.92 28.61
N ILE A 248 5.63 27.06 28.16
CA ILE A 248 5.18 28.25 27.42
C ILE A 248 5.16 29.50 28.32
N CYS A 249 4.88 29.34 29.61
CA CYS A 249 4.83 30.44 30.57
C CYS A 249 6.23 31.01 30.85
N VAL A 250 6.45 32.30 30.56
CA VAL A 250 7.71 33.03 30.81
C VAL A 250 7.90 33.53 32.26
N GLY A 251 6.97 33.15 33.15
CA GLY A 251 7.03 33.44 34.59
C GLY A 251 6.63 34.87 35.01
N ASN A 252 6.59 35.08 36.32
CA ASN A 252 6.03 36.29 36.95
C ASN A 252 6.86 37.57 36.75
N ARG A 253 8.06 37.48 36.16
CA ARG A 253 8.87 38.68 35.84
C ARG A 253 8.38 39.39 34.57
N HIS A 254 7.78 38.64 33.64
CA HIS A 254 7.26 39.16 32.38
C HIS A 254 5.73 39.25 32.37
N CYS A 255 5.07 38.41 33.16
CA CYS A 255 3.63 38.48 33.38
C CYS A 255 3.35 39.19 34.71
N SER A 256 2.62 40.31 34.70
CA SER A 256 2.34 41.11 35.91
C SER A 256 1.66 40.31 37.03
N PHE A 257 0.77 39.37 36.68
CA PHE A 257 0.17 38.39 37.61
C PHE A 257 -0.38 37.16 36.85
N CYS A 258 -0.32 35.99 37.49
CA CYS A 258 -0.92 34.76 36.97
C CYS A 258 -2.46 34.82 37.09
N GLU A 259 -3.17 34.54 36.00
CA GLU A 259 -4.65 34.56 35.94
C GLU A 259 -5.25 33.16 36.05
N GLY A 260 -4.44 32.12 36.29
CA GLY A 260 -4.90 30.74 36.29
C GLY A 260 -5.62 30.39 34.98
N SER A 261 -6.80 29.77 35.07
CA SER A 261 -7.65 29.38 33.94
C SER A 261 -8.21 30.56 33.12
N GLN A 262 -8.06 31.80 33.59
CA GLN A 262 -8.42 33.01 32.85
C GLN A 262 -7.30 33.52 31.92
N CYS A 263 -6.20 32.78 31.79
CA CYS A 263 -5.17 32.92 30.74
C CYS A 263 -5.29 31.79 29.69
N VAL A 264 -4.93 32.02 28.42
CA VAL A 264 -4.99 30.99 27.35
C VAL A 264 -4.32 29.68 27.77
N ILE A 265 -3.07 29.77 28.22
CA ILE A 265 -2.27 28.61 28.60
C ILE A 265 -2.81 27.96 29.88
N GLY A 266 -3.35 28.76 30.80
CA GLY A 266 -3.99 28.22 31.99
C GLY A 266 -5.28 27.48 31.65
N HIS A 267 -6.07 27.98 30.71
CA HIS A 267 -7.25 27.29 30.19
C HIS A 267 -6.86 26.01 29.46
N ALA A 268 -5.85 26.06 28.58
CA ALA A 268 -5.33 24.89 27.87
C ALA A 268 -4.90 23.76 28.83
N LYS A 269 -4.31 24.10 29.98
CA LYS A 269 -3.98 23.13 31.04
C LYS A 269 -5.23 22.48 31.65
N VAL A 270 -6.28 23.27 31.90
CA VAL A 270 -7.58 22.73 32.37
C VAL A 270 -8.18 21.79 31.34
N VAL A 271 -8.16 22.16 30.05
CA VAL A 271 -8.65 21.34 28.93
C VAL A 271 -7.95 19.97 28.90
N ILE A 272 -6.63 19.92 29.13
CA ILE A 272 -5.88 18.66 29.19
C ILE A 272 -6.22 17.85 30.45
N GLU A 273 -6.32 18.50 31.61
CA GLU A 273 -6.71 17.82 32.84
C GLU A 273 -8.10 17.19 32.72
N GLU A 274 -9.03 17.85 32.05
CA GLU A 274 -10.35 17.31 31.72
C GLU A 274 -10.27 16.15 30.74
N ALA A 275 -9.47 16.28 29.67
CA ALA A 275 -9.23 15.20 28.71
C ALA A 275 -8.65 13.94 29.37
N GLN A 276 -7.76 14.09 30.35
CA GLN A 276 -7.16 12.98 31.10
C GLN A 276 -8.09 12.35 32.14
N ARG A 277 -9.09 13.08 32.66
CA ARG A 277 -10.02 12.60 33.70
C ARG A 277 -11.20 11.77 33.15
N ASP A 278 -11.31 11.63 31.83
CA ASP A 278 -12.36 10.86 31.12
C ASP A 278 -13.80 11.21 31.52
N LYS A 279 -14.01 12.42 32.07
CA LYS A 279 -15.33 12.98 32.33
C LYS A 279 -15.73 13.83 31.15
N ARG A 280 -16.45 13.22 30.19
CA ARG A 280 -17.16 13.94 29.12
C ARG A 280 -18.38 14.69 29.67
N GLU A 281 -18.19 15.48 30.73
CA GLU A 281 -19.14 16.51 31.10
C GLU A 281 -19.03 17.64 30.07
N SER A 282 -20.13 18.37 29.85
CA SER A 282 -20.26 19.39 28.81
C SER A 282 -19.07 20.32 28.81
N LEU A 283 -18.16 20.14 27.85
CA LEU A 283 -17.11 21.09 27.52
C LEU A 283 -17.77 22.46 27.37
N ASP A 284 -17.31 23.44 28.14
CA ASP A 284 -17.64 24.83 27.86
C ASP A 284 -16.89 25.21 26.57
N VAL A 285 -17.49 24.86 25.43
CA VAL A 285 -16.98 25.18 24.08
C VAL A 285 -17.10 26.68 23.81
N ASP A 286 -17.81 27.42 24.67
CA ASP A 286 -18.01 28.86 24.54
C ASP A 286 -16.79 29.64 25.06
N GLY A 287 -15.80 29.67 24.18
CA GLY A 287 -15.18 30.94 23.83
C GLY A 287 -13.82 31.19 24.44
N ILE A 288 -12.82 31.17 23.57
CA ILE A 288 -11.60 31.95 23.78
C ILE A 288 -12.04 33.41 24.08
N ARG A 289 -11.93 33.83 25.35
CA ARG A 289 -12.36 35.13 25.86
C ARG A 289 -11.37 36.24 25.48
N PRO A 290 -11.81 37.48 25.26
CA PRO A 290 -10.94 38.64 24.92
C PRO A 290 -9.80 38.96 25.91
N SER A 291 -9.84 38.45 27.15
CA SER A 291 -8.76 38.65 28.13
C SER A 291 -7.50 37.83 27.84
N TYR A 292 -7.61 36.85 26.95
CA TYR A 292 -6.58 35.86 26.66
C TYR A 292 -5.39 36.38 25.80
N TYR A 293 -5.56 37.48 25.08
CA TYR A 293 -4.67 37.91 23.98
C TYR A 293 -3.43 38.73 24.39
N LYS A 294 -3.27 39.10 25.67
CA LYS A 294 -2.32 40.17 26.07
C LYS A 294 -1.17 39.73 26.99
N LYS A 295 -0.75 38.47 26.91
CA LYS A 295 0.35 37.95 27.75
C LYS A 295 1.55 37.51 26.93
N PRO A 296 2.78 37.80 27.39
CA PRO A 296 3.98 37.30 26.73
C PRO A 296 4.07 35.79 26.95
N PHE A 297 4.32 35.06 25.86
CA PHE A 297 4.51 33.61 25.85
C PHE A 297 5.79 33.25 25.10
N SER A 298 6.34 32.06 25.37
CA SER A 298 7.44 31.53 24.57
C SER A 298 6.92 31.05 23.22
N ASN A 299 7.07 31.90 22.19
CA ASN A 299 6.60 31.57 20.83
C ASN A 299 7.15 30.22 20.34
N GLU A 300 8.40 29.88 20.64
CA GLU A 300 8.99 28.59 20.26
C GLU A 300 8.21 27.41 20.82
N LYS A 301 7.84 27.46 22.10
CA LYS A 301 7.06 26.39 22.73
C LYS A 301 5.62 26.34 22.24
N VAL A 302 5.05 27.49 21.88
CA VAL A 302 3.72 27.55 21.25
C VAL A 302 3.73 26.90 19.87
N TYR A 303 4.79 27.13 19.07
CA TYR A 303 4.97 26.42 17.80
C TYR A 303 5.04 24.91 17.99
N ASP A 304 5.85 24.45 18.95
CA ASP A 304 5.99 23.03 19.27
C ASP A 304 4.62 22.42 19.60
N SER A 305 3.88 23.01 20.55
CA SER A 305 2.58 22.52 20.96
C SER A 305 1.53 22.53 19.84
N LEU A 306 1.52 23.57 18.99
CA LEU A 306 0.61 23.63 17.86
C LEU A 306 0.90 22.49 16.86
N VAL A 307 2.17 22.26 16.55
CA VAL A 307 2.55 21.23 15.58
C VAL A 307 2.25 19.83 16.09
N ASP A 308 2.53 19.50 17.36
CA ASP A 308 2.14 18.19 17.94
C ASP A 308 0.64 17.97 17.88
N THR A 309 -0.12 19.02 18.16
CA THR A 309 -1.58 18.99 18.11
C THR A 309 -2.07 18.68 16.70
N ILE A 310 -1.50 19.31 15.68
CA ILE A 310 -1.85 19.02 14.30
C ILE A 310 -1.43 17.60 13.90
N CYS A 311 -0.25 17.13 14.35
CA CYS A 311 0.22 15.77 14.09
C CYS A 311 -0.74 14.70 14.64
N VAL A 312 -1.23 14.84 15.88
CA VAL A 312 -2.18 13.86 16.44
C VAL A 312 -3.54 13.93 15.73
N MET A 313 -3.99 15.14 15.36
CA MET A 313 -5.25 15.34 14.65
C MET A 313 -5.24 14.72 13.24
N ASP A 314 -4.08 14.65 12.59
CA ASP A 314 -3.91 14.01 11.27
C ASP A 314 -4.06 12.47 11.33
N HIS A 315 -3.83 11.86 12.50
CA HIS A 315 -3.84 10.40 12.69
C HIS A 315 -5.12 9.84 13.33
N VAL A 316 -5.94 10.70 13.95
CA VAL A 316 -7.16 10.31 14.67
C VAL A 316 -8.40 10.85 13.96
N GLU A 317 -9.19 9.98 13.34
CA GLU A 317 -10.38 10.41 12.56
C GLU A 317 -11.62 10.75 13.41
N ASN A 318 -11.68 10.31 14.67
CA ASN A 318 -12.88 10.46 15.49
C ASN A 318 -12.97 11.88 16.07
N GLN A 319 -13.91 12.68 15.55
CA GLN A 319 -14.11 14.08 15.96
C GLN A 319 -14.45 14.24 17.45
N GLU A 320 -15.19 13.32 18.06
CA GLU A 320 -15.49 13.40 19.51
C GLU A 320 -14.22 13.24 20.34
N LEU A 321 -13.30 12.37 19.93
CA LEU A 321 -12.02 12.18 20.62
C LEU A 321 -11.08 13.37 20.45
N LEU A 322 -11.24 14.14 19.38
CA LEU A 322 -10.40 15.29 19.05
C LEU A 322 -10.88 16.63 19.61
N ALA A 323 -12.03 16.70 20.28
CA ALA A 323 -12.61 17.97 20.73
C ALA A 323 -11.64 18.81 21.59
N TYR A 324 -10.95 18.19 22.55
CA TYR A 324 -9.96 18.88 23.40
C TYR A 324 -8.71 19.31 22.60
N ALA A 325 -8.20 18.43 21.72
CA ALA A 325 -7.07 18.77 20.84
C ALA A 325 -7.40 19.94 19.89
N GLN A 326 -8.63 20.00 19.35
CA GLN A 326 -9.10 21.12 18.53
C GLN A 326 -9.11 22.44 19.31
N LEU A 327 -9.49 22.41 20.59
CA LEU A 327 -9.49 23.59 21.44
C LEU A 327 -8.05 24.06 21.74
N ILE A 328 -7.14 23.13 22.07
CA ILE A 328 -5.71 23.42 22.25
C ILE A 328 -5.13 24.04 20.98
N ARG A 329 -5.45 23.49 19.80
CA ARG A 329 -5.06 24.05 18.50
C ARG A 329 -5.51 25.50 18.36
N LYS A 330 -6.81 25.79 18.54
CA LYS A 330 -7.37 27.15 18.46
C LYS A 330 -6.69 28.11 19.44
N GLN A 331 -6.33 27.64 20.64
CA GLN A 331 -5.63 28.43 21.64
C GLN A 331 -4.19 28.77 21.24
N MET A 332 -3.44 27.82 20.67
CA MET A 332 -2.08 28.10 20.18
C MET A 332 -2.11 29.03 18.96
N GLU A 333 -3.10 28.88 18.07
CA GLU A 333 -3.33 29.78 16.94
C GLU A 333 -3.55 31.21 17.40
N VAL A 334 -4.44 31.43 18.38
CA VAL A 334 -4.70 32.75 18.93
C VAL A 334 -3.45 33.42 19.51
N ILE A 335 -2.55 32.65 20.13
CA ILE A 335 -1.27 33.20 20.62
C ILE A 335 -0.34 33.63 19.47
N LEU A 336 -0.33 32.89 18.36
CA LEU A 336 0.58 33.14 17.24
C LEU A 336 0.01 34.15 16.22
N LEU A 337 -1.30 34.14 16.01
CA LEU A 337 -1.97 34.81 14.89
C LEU A 337 -2.98 35.88 15.32
N ASP A 338 -3.29 35.99 16.62
CA ASP A 338 -4.40 36.78 17.16
C ASP A 338 -5.81 36.36 16.66
N GLU A 339 -5.89 35.30 15.85
CA GLU A 339 -7.12 34.68 15.34
C GLU A 339 -6.95 33.16 15.21
N TYR A 340 -8.02 32.43 14.90
CA TYR A 340 -7.98 30.97 14.69
C TYR A 340 -8.76 30.55 13.44
N ILE A 341 -8.40 29.40 12.88
CA ILE A 341 -9.03 28.83 11.68
C ILE A 341 -10.19 27.93 12.11
N GLU A 342 -11.41 28.23 11.65
CA GLU A 342 -12.62 27.43 11.96
C GLU A 342 -12.60 26.07 11.26
N GLU A 343 -12.49 26.08 9.93
CA GLU A 343 -12.63 24.88 9.11
C GLU A 343 -11.50 24.78 8.08
N TYR A 344 -11.08 23.53 7.82
CA TYR A 344 -10.11 23.17 6.80
C TYR A 344 -10.34 21.72 6.38
N VAL A 345 -9.93 21.38 5.15
CA VAL A 345 -10.18 20.04 4.60
C VAL A 345 -9.12 19.02 5.04
N ASN A 346 -7.86 19.46 5.10
CA ASN A 346 -6.72 18.64 5.47
C ASN A 346 -5.58 19.52 6.00
N THR A 347 -4.53 18.89 6.53
CA THR A 347 -3.41 19.60 7.16
C THR A 347 -2.66 20.54 6.21
N ASN A 348 -2.57 20.21 4.91
CA ASN A 348 -1.94 21.10 3.94
C ASN A 348 -2.78 22.37 3.71
N ASP A 349 -4.10 22.22 3.56
CA ASP A 349 -5.05 23.34 3.45
C ASP A 349 -5.03 24.24 4.69
N TYR A 350 -4.93 23.63 5.87
CA TYR A 350 -4.76 24.33 7.13
C TYR A 350 -3.48 25.19 7.17
N ILE A 351 -2.31 24.61 6.83
CA ILE A 351 -1.04 25.34 6.79
C ILE A 351 -1.08 26.47 5.75
N GLN A 352 -1.72 26.25 4.59
CA GLN A 352 -1.91 27.30 3.59
C GLN A 352 -2.80 28.44 4.11
N SER A 353 -3.81 28.14 4.90
CA SER A 353 -4.66 29.14 5.53
C SER A 353 -3.87 29.99 6.53
N ILE A 354 -2.97 29.40 7.33
CA ILE A 354 -2.04 30.16 8.17
C ILE A 354 -1.14 31.05 7.32
N MET A 355 -0.57 30.53 6.22
CA MET A 355 0.32 31.32 5.36
C MET A 355 -0.36 32.55 4.74
N LYS A 356 -1.69 32.52 4.54
CA LYS A 356 -2.47 33.68 4.08
C LYS A 356 -2.59 34.77 5.16
N ILE A 357 -2.69 34.37 6.43
CA ILE A 357 -2.77 35.27 7.59
C ILE A 357 -1.38 35.84 7.91
N ASN A 358 -0.41 34.96 8.16
CA ASN A 358 0.97 35.31 8.41
C ASN A 358 1.91 34.30 7.76
N LYS A 359 2.56 34.76 6.68
CA LYS A 359 3.46 33.93 5.86
C LYS A 359 4.66 33.39 6.65
N GLU A 360 5.26 34.18 7.54
CA GLU A 360 6.44 33.78 8.29
C GLU A 360 6.11 32.64 9.27
N ILE A 361 5.00 32.79 9.99
CA ILE A 361 4.48 31.80 10.94
C ILE A 361 4.11 30.50 10.20
N GLY A 362 3.39 30.61 9.08
CA GLY A 362 3.01 29.46 8.27
C GLY A 362 4.22 28.69 7.71
N ILE A 363 5.29 29.38 7.29
CA ILE A 363 6.54 28.73 6.86
C ILE A 363 7.19 27.98 8.03
N LYS A 364 7.24 28.59 9.22
CA LYS A 364 7.84 27.96 10.40
C LYS A 364 7.06 26.71 10.85
N ILE A 365 5.72 26.79 10.89
CA ILE A 365 4.85 25.65 11.19
C ILE A 365 5.03 24.53 10.16
N LYS A 366 5.07 24.87 8.86
CA LYS A 366 5.31 23.88 7.80
C LYS A 366 6.62 23.13 8.02
N LYS A 367 7.70 23.84 8.33
CA LYS A 367 9.02 23.24 8.58
C LYS A 367 8.99 22.30 9.78
N LEU A 368 8.46 22.75 10.91
CA LEU A 368 8.35 21.93 12.12
C LEU A 368 7.48 20.69 11.92
N TYR A 369 6.32 20.86 11.27
CA TYR A 369 5.41 19.76 10.95
C TYR A 369 6.07 18.72 10.03
N THR A 370 6.80 19.17 9.00
CA THR A 370 7.54 18.28 8.10
C THR A 370 8.59 17.44 8.84
N VAL A 371 9.28 18.02 9.83
CA VAL A 371 10.30 17.29 10.62
C VAL A 371 9.67 16.27 11.57
N ARG A 372 8.48 16.56 12.09
CA ARG A 372 7.78 15.69 13.06
C ARG A 372 6.94 14.59 12.42
N LYS A 373 6.60 14.71 11.13
CA LYS A 373 5.97 13.62 10.39
C LYS A 373 6.85 12.36 10.44
N PRO A 374 6.27 11.17 10.69
CA PRO A 374 6.93 9.91 10.43
C PRO A 374 7.51 9.89 9.02
N ILE A 375 8.68 9.29 8.86
CA ILE A 375 9.34 9.22 7.56
C ILE A 375 8.47 8.49 6.53
N GLU A 376 7.72 7.47 6.95
CA GLU A 376 6.78 6.73 6.12
C GLU A 376 5.72 7.61 5.46
N ASP A 377 5.27 8.66 6.14
CA ASP A 377 4.24 9.58 5.63
C ASP A 377 4.82 10.64 4.70
N ARG A 378 6.15 10.79 4.70
CA ARG A 378 6.89 11.73 3.83
C ARG A 378 7.32 11.09 2.51
N ILE A 379 7.15 9.77 2.35
CA ILE A 379 7.60 9.02 1.18
C ILE A 379 6.48 8.84 0.17
N ILE A 380 6.73 9.26 -1.07
CA ILE A 380 5.85 9.01 -2.21
C ILE A 380 6.64 8.22 -3.24
N ASN A 381 6.15 7.04 -3.63
CA ASN A 381 6.75 6.29 -4.73
C ASN A 381 6.11 6.70 -6.07
N LEU A 382 6.87 7.41 -6.90
CA LEU A 382 6.50 7.87 -8.23
C LEU A 382 6.98 6.91 -9.34
N GLY A 383 7.66 5.84 -8.95
CA GLY A 383 8.13 4.78 -9.84
C GLY A 383 7.01 3.89 -10.39
N ASN A 384 7.40 2.82 -11.06
CA ASN A 384 6.50 1.78 -11.54
C ASN A 384 6.81 0.45 -10.84
N ARG A 385 6.32 -0.66 -11.38
CA ARG A 385 6.50 -2.00 -10.78
C ARG A 385 7.92 -2.53 -10.86
N ILE A 386 8.65 -2.05 -11.85
CA ILE A 386 9.98 -2.52 -12.17
C ILE A 386 10.97 -1.71 -11.35
N ASN A 387 10.80 -0.39 -11.33
CA ASN A 387 11.72 0.54 -10.71
C ASN A 387 10.98 1.58 -9.87
N ASN A 388 11.40 1.72 -8.62
CA ASN A 388 10.88 2.66 -7.65
C ASN A 388 11.61 4.00 -7.76
N LEU A 389 10.84 5.08 -7.63
CA LEU A 389 11.36 6.45 -7.61
C LEU A 389 10.77 7.11 -6.39
N TYR A 390 11.56 7.20 -5.32
CA TYR A 390 11.05 7.72 -4.05
C TYR A 390 11.23 9.22 -4.00
N LEU A 391 10.13 9.95 -3.86
CA LEU A 391 10.13 11.36 -3.54
C LEU A 391 9.90 11.50 -2.03
N ILE A 392 10.83 12.15 -1.35
CA ILE A 392 10.81 12.33 0.10
C ILE A 392 10.66 13.82 0.40
N GLU A 393 9.61 14.18 1.13
CA GLU A 393 9.43 15.56 1.62
C GLU A 393 10.56 15.89 2.61
N ILE A 394 11.30 16.97 2.39
CA ILE A 394 12.38 17.47 3.25
C ILE A 394 12.12 18.93 3.61
N LEU A 395 12.93 19.50 4.51
CA LEU A 395 12.76 20.89 4.98
C LEU A 395 12.69 21.93 3.85
N ASP A 396 13.52 21.75 2.82
CA ASP A 396 13.63 22.66 1.69
C ASP A 396 13.11 22.02 0.40
N GLY A 397 11.91 21.45 0.42
CA GLY A 397 11.23 20.90 -0.77
C GLY A 397 11.24 19.38 -0.79
N TYR A 398 11.68 18.79 -1.90
CA TYR A 398 11.69 17.33 -2.07
C TYR A 398 13.07 16.80 -2.47
N LEU A 399 13.41 15.66 -1.88
CA LEU A 399 14.51 14.80 -2.28
C LEU A 399 13.97 13.71 -3.20
N LEU A 400 14.49 13.62 -4.42
CA LEU A 400 14.21 12.51 -5.32
C LEU A 400 15.31 11.46 -5.20
N VAL A 401 14.97 10.24 -4.82
CA VAL A 401 15.88 9.09 -4.81
C VAL A 401 15.77 8.37 -6.15
N ASP A 402 16.89 8.39 -6.89
CA ASP A 402 17.03 7.89 -8.27
C ASP A 402 16.12 8.54 -9.32
N THR A 403 16.45 8.33 -10.60
CA THR A 403 15.83 8.96 -11.77
C THR A 403 15.49 7.96 -12.87
N GLY A 404 15.33 6.69 -12.53
CA GLY A 404 14.68 5.71 -13.41
C GLY A 404 15.36 5.53 -14.76
N TYR A 405 14.59 5.03 -15.72
CA TYR A 405 14.98 5.02 -17.14
C TYR A 405 14.51 6.30 -17.84
N ARG A 406 15.22 6.72 -18.89
CA ARG A 406 14.92 7.95 -19.66
C ARG A 406 13.45 8.08 -20.09
N GLU A 407 12.84 7.00 -20.55
CA GLU A 407 11.45 6.95 -21.04
C GLU A 407 10.38 7.15 -19.95
N GLN A 408 10.77 7.08 -18.67
CA GLN A 408 9.83 7.18 -17.55
C GLN A 408 9.54 8.63 -17.13
N TYR A 409 10.31 9.60 -17.64
CA TYR A 409 10.20 11.01 -17.25
C TYR A 409 8.77 11.57 -17.39
N ASP A 410 8.08 11.29 -18.50
CA ASP A 410 6.73 11.81 -18.72
C ASP A 410 5.69 11.21 -17.77
N ASP A 411 5.83 9.92 -17.42
CA ASP A 411 4.96 9.26 -16.44
C ASP A 411 5.24 9.77 -15.03
N PHE A 412 6.52 10.01 -14.72
CA PHE A 412 6.95 10.65 -13.48
C PHE A 412 6.34 12.05 -13.32
N CYS A 413 6.43 12.93 -14.33
CA CYS A 413 5.80 14.25 -14.30
C CYS A 413 4.28 14.18 -14.11
N LYS A 414 3.58 13.27 -14.82
CA LYS A 414 2.14 13.07 -14.64
C LYS A 414 1.77 12.64 -13.21
N LYS A 415 2.61 11.84 -12.57
CA LYS A 415 2.38 11.43 -11.17
C LYS A 415 2.67 12.57 -10.20
N LEU A 416 3.70 13.37 -10.43
CA LEU A 416 3.93 14.61 -9.65
C LEU A 416 2.71 15.53 -9.69
N ASP A 417 2.17 15.79 -10.88
CA ASP A 417 0.98 16.63 -11.06
C ASP A 417 -0.23 16.06 -10.30
N LYS A 418 -0.41 14.73 -10.30
CA LYS A 418 -1.46 14.06 -9.53
C LYS A 418 -1.32 14.27 -8.02
N HIS A 419 -0.08 14.34 -7.52
CA HIS A 419 0.22 14.67 -6.13
C HIS A 419 0.26 16.19 -5.87
N GLN A 420 -0.04 17.02 -6.87
CA GLN A 420 0.00 18.49 -6.79
C GLN A 420 1.38 19.04 -6.41
N ILE A 421 2.44 18.33 -6.79
CA ILE A 421 3.83 18.73 -6.54
C ILE A 421 4.41 19.29 -7.82
N ARG A 422 4.97 20.50 -7.77
CA ARG A 422 5.63 21.10 -8.92
C ARG A 422 7.05 20.57 -9.05
N LEU A 423 7.49 20.36 -10.28
CA LEU A 423 8.81 19.82 -10.57
C LEU A 423 9.96 20.66 -9.95
N ASN A 424 9.81 21.98 -9.87
CA ASN A 424 10.80 22.88 -9.28
C ASN A 424 10.89 22.83 -7.75
N GLU A 425 10.00 22.09 -7.09
CA GLU A 425 10.04 21.82 -5.65
C GLU A 425 11.00 20.67 -5.33
N ILE A 426 11.47 19.93 -6.34
CA ILE A 426 12.59 19.00 -6.20
C ILE A 426 13.88 19.82 -6.12
N THR A 427 14.51 19.79 -4.95
CA THR A 427 15.71 20.57 -4.64
C THR A 427 16.96 19.71 -4.55
N TYR A 428 16.80 18.40 -4.39
CA TYR A 428 17.89 17.44 -4.38
C TYR A 428 17.51 16.16 -5.10
N VAL A 429 18.50 15.56 -5.76
CA VAL A 429 18.47 14.18 -6.26
C VAL A 429 19.51 13.40 -5.49
N PHE A 430 19.12 12.32 -4.81
CA PHE A 430 20.05 11.35 -4.25
C PHE A 430 20.18 10.19 -5.23
N LEU A 431 21.36 10.00 -5.78
CA LEU A 431 21.64 8.91 -6.70
C LEU A 431 22.24 7.75 -5.91
N THR A 432 21.53 6.62 -5.85
CA THR A 432 22.02 5.43 -5.13
C THR A 432 23.25 4.85 -5.81
N HIS A 433 23.27 4.81 -7.15
CA HIS A 433 24.41 4.45 -7.99
C HIS A 433 24.15 4.84 -9.45
N ALA A 434 25.19 4.80 -10.29
CA ALA A 434 25.18 5.26 -11.67
C ALA A 434 24.91 4.15 -12.70
N HIS A 435 23.70 3.59 -12.67
CA HIS A 435 23.17 2.71 -13.72
C HIS A 435 22.09 3.39 -14.57
N ASP A 436 21.84 2.85 -15.77
CA ASP A 436 20.88 3.36 -16.75
C ASP A 436 19.44 3.46 -16.23
N ASP A 437 19.08 2.61 -15.27
CA ASP A 437 17.82 2.64 -14.55
C ASP A 437 17.80 3.50 -13.29
N HIS A 438 18.90 4.13 -12.91
CA HIS A 438 18.93 5.02 -11.74
C HIS A 438 19.30 6.45 -12.14
N ALA A 439 20.02 6.63 -13.24
CA ALA A 439 20.46 7.91 -13.79
C ALA A 439 19.76 8.29 -15.12
N GLY A 440 18.81 7.48 -15.59
CA GLY A 440 18.32 7.52 -16.97
C GLY A 440 17.67 8.84 -17.39
N PHE A 441 16.85 9.47 -16.55
CA PHE A 441 16.32 10.82 -16.81
C PHE A 441 16.95 11.95 -15.98
N LEU A 442 18.13 11.73 -15.38
CA LEU A 442 18.77 12.73 -14.54
C LEU A 442 18.99 14.07 -15.25
N ASN A 443 19.40 14.05 -16.53
CA ASN A 443 19.56 15.28 -17.32
C ASN A 443 18.26 16.10 -17.40
N GLN A 444 17.09 15.46 -17.53
CA GLN A 444 15.81 16.18 -17.63
C GLN A 444 15.43 16.84 -16.31
N ILE A 445 15.78 16.24 -15.17
CA ILE A 445 15.60 16.88 -13.86
C ILE A 445 16.51 18.10 -13.74
N LEU A 446 17.78 17.98 -14.16
CA LEU A 446 18.75 19.08 -14.08
C LEU A 446 18.43 20.24 -15.02
N GLU A 447 17.90 19.95 -16.21
CA GLU A 447 17.44 20.96 -17.18
C GLU A 447 16.20 21.70 -16.67
N ALA A 448 15.28 21.00 -16.01
CA ALA A 448 14.00 21.55 -15.60
C ALA A 448 14.00 22.18 -14.19
N THR A 449 15.04 21.94 -13.38
CA THR A 449 15.06 22.34 -11.96
C THR A 449 16.37 22.99 -11.52
N LYS A 450 16.37 23.50 -10.29
CA LYS A 450 17.58 23.88 -9.58
C LYS A 450 18.04 22.81 -8.56
N ALA A 451 17.70 21.54 -8.79
CA ALA A 451 18.12 20.43 -7.93
C ALA A 451 19.64 20.16 -7.93
N LYS A 452 20.25 19.97 -6.76
CA LYS A 452 21.63 19.46 -6.63
C LYS A 452 21.63 17.92 -6.62
N VAL A 453 22.69 17.29 -7.10
CA VAL A 453 22.80 15.82 -7.12
C VAL A 453 23.76 15.38 -6.02
N ILE A 454 23.32 14.50 -5.15
CA ILE A 454 24.12 13.88 -4.09
C ILE A 454 24.50 12.48 -4.58
N LEU A 455 25.79 12.19 -4.64
CA LEU A 455 26.32 10.96 -5.20
C LEU A 455 27.65 10.56 -4.57
N HIS A 456 27.98 9.28 -4.71
CA HIS A 456 29.30 8.74 -4.38
C HIS A 456 30.38 9.27 -5.35
N PRO A 457 31.65 9.45 -4.93
CA PRO A 457 32.73 9.87 -5.81
C PRO A 457 32.89 9.02 -7.08
N GLU A 458 32.80 7.70 -6.94
CA GLU A 458 32.94 6.76 -8.08
C GLU A 458 31.77 6.84 -9.08
N ALA A 459 30.62 7.40 -8.70
CA ALA A 459 29.51 7.60 -9.62
C ALA A 459 29.82 8.69 -10.67
N VAL A 460 30.74 9.61 -10.38
CA VAL A 460 31.06 10.75 -11.27
C VAL A 460 31.55 10.25 -12.63
N SER A 461 32.58 9.40 -12.65
CA SER A 461 33.17 8.89 -13.90
C SER A 461 32.16 8.02 -14.69
N ARG A 462 31.34 7.25 -13.99
CA ARG A 462 30.27 6.41 -14.57
C ARG A 462 29.16 7.25 -15.21
N LEU A 463 28.72 8.32 -14.56
CA LEU A 463 27.77 9.26 -15.14
C LEU A 463 28.30 9.93 -16.41
N GLN A 464 29.60 10.22 -16.48
CA GLN A 464 30.23 10.79 -17.67
C GLN A 464 30.36 9.80 -18.82
N SER A 465 30.51 8.50 -18.53
CA SER A 465 30.56 7.47 -19.57
C SER A 465 29.16 7.18 -20.15
N GLY A 466 28.11 7.33 -19.33
CA GLY A 466 26.74 6.99 -19.69
C GLY A 466 26.54 5.50 -19.94
N GLN A 467 27.36 4.65 -19.30
CA GLN A 467 27.42 3.21 -19.54
C GLN A 467 27.55 2.47 -18.22
N ASN A 468 26.68 1.49 -17.99
CA ASN A 468 26.81 0.59 -16.82
C ASN A 468 28.10 -0.23 -16.91
N SER A 469 28.65 -0.58 -15.75
CA SER A 469 29.76 -1.53 -15.70
C SER A 469 29.30 -2.93 -16.13
N PHE A 470 30.16 -3.62 -16.87
CA PHE A 470 30.00 -5.04 -17.18
C PHE A 470 30.93 -5.93 -16.34
N GLU A 471 31.56 -5.36 -15.32
CA GLU A 471 32.34 -6.14 -14.35
C GLU A 471 31.41 -6.95 -13.44
N GLY A 472 31.83 -8.16 -13.10
CA GLY A 472 31.05 -9.10 -12.30
C GLY A 472 30.09 -9.98 -13.12
N GLY A 473 28.89 -10.20 -12.62
CA GLY A 473 27.91 -11.04 -13.31
C GLY A 473 26.61 -11.28 -12.57
N CYS A 474 25.78 -12.15 -13.13
CA CYS A 474 24.45 -12.43 -12.60
C CYS A 474 24.50 -13.33 -11.36
N SER A 475 23.67 -13.03 -10.36
CA SER A 475 23.63 -13.76 -9.07
C SER A 475 23.05 -15.18 -9.15
N SER A 476 22.36 -15.52 -10.24
CA SER A 476 21.77 -16.85 -10.45
C SER A 476 21.56 -17.15 -11.94
N LYS A 477 21.32 -18.42 -12.28
CA LYS A 477 20.92 -18.83 -13.64
C LYS A 477 19.61 -18.17 -14.10
N LEU A 478 18.68 -17.93 -13.18
CA LEU A 478 17.42 -17.26 -13.49
C LEU A 478 17.68 -15.79 -13.88
N ALA A 479 18.48 -15.08 -13.07
CA ALA A 479 18.91 -13.71 -13.37
C ALA A 479 19.68 -13.65 -14.70
N TRP A 480 20.62 -14.58 -14.91
CA TRP A 480 21.38 -14.68 -16.16
C TRP A 480 20.48 -14.87 -17.39
N SER A 481 19.50 -15.78 -17.29
CA SER A 481 18.53 -16.03 -18.36
C SER A 481 17.68 -14.79 -18.64
N PHE A 482 17.25 -14.09 -17.58
CA PHE A 482 16.51 -12.84 -17.69
C PHE A 482 17.33 -11.74 -18.38
N CYS A 483 18.59 -11.53 -17.99
CA CYS A 483 19.47 -10.55 -18.63
C CYS A 483 19.72 -10.88 -20.13
N LYS A 484 19.85 -12.16 -20.49
CA LYS A 484 19.95 -12.58 -21.90
C LYS A 484 18.68 -12.27 -22.69
N ILE A 485 17.50 -12.44 -22.09
CA ILE A 485 16.21 -12.11 -22.71
C ILE A 485 16.05 -10.60 -22.87
N MET A 486 16.43 -9.80 -21.86
CA MET A 486 16.37 -8.34 -21.90
C MET A 486 17.12 -7.74 -23.10
N LYS A 487 18.23 -8.38 -23.52
CA LYS A 487 18.97 -7.98 -24.72
C LYS A 487 18.10 -7.96 -26.00
N TRP A 488 17.12 -8.85 -26.11
CA TRP A 488 16.25 -8.96 -27.27
C TRP A 488 15.15 -7.89 -27.30
N PHE A 489 14.89 -7.24 -26.17
CA PHE A 489 13.89 -6.18 -26.02
C PHE A 489 14.50 -4.76 -26.02
N GLY A 490 15.75 -4.62 -26.47
CA GLY A 490 16.38 -3.31 -26.68
C GLY A 490 16.96 -2.65 -25.41
N LYS A 491 16.98 -3.34 -24.27
CA LYS A 491 17.64 -2.87 -23.03
C LYS A 491 19.01 -3.50 -22.77
N GLY A 492 19.59 -4.18 -23.77
CA GLY A 492 20.83 -4.94 -23.59
C GLY A 492 22.12 -4.11 -23.60
N ASP A 493 22.05 -2.86 -24.06
CA ASP A 493 23.25 -2.02 -24.17
C ASP A 493 23.55 -1.26 -22.88
N HIS A 494 22.60 -1.17 -21.94
CA HIS A 494 22.76 -0.53 -20.64
C HIS A 494 23.38 0.87 -20.70
N LYS A 495 22.90 1.67 -21.66
CA LYS A 495 23.37 3.02 -21.95
C LYS A 495 22.33 4.05 -21.57
N TYR A 496 22.81 5.18 -21.09
CA TYR A 496 22.02 6.38 -20.84
C TYR A 496 22.79 7.61 -21.31
N GLN A 497 22.10 8.74 -21.39
CA GLN A 497 22.75 9.99 -21.79
C GLN A 497 23.80 10.38 -20.73
N PRO A 498 25.07 10.58 -21.11
CA PRO A 498 26.09 11.07 -20.18
C PRO A 498 25.62 12.33 -19.43
N VAL A 499 25.93 12.40 -18.14
CA VAL A 499 25.56 13.51 -17.26
C VAL A 499 26.83 14.25 -16.83
N ASN A 500 26.90 15.53 -17.19
CA ASN A 500 28.02 16.41 -16.86
C ASN A 500 27.48 17.66 -16.15
N ALA A 501 27.29 17.59 -14.84
CA ALA A 501 26.78 18.69 -14.02
C ALA A 501 27.60 18.90 -12.74
N PHE A 502 28.92 19.00 -12.89
CA PHE A 502 29.86 19.14 -11.77
C PHE A 502 29.54 20.29 -10.81
N ASP A 503 29.04 21.41 -11.33
CA ASP A 503 28.60 22.57 -10.53
C ASP A 503 27.38 22.28 -9.65
N ARG A 504 26.66 21.19 -9.96
CA ARG A 504 25.45 20.74 -9.25
C ARG A 504 25.71 19.55 -8.35
N TYR A 505 26.89 18.93 -8.43
CA TYR A 505 27.24 17.74 -7.67
C TYR A 505 27.63 18.08 -6.23
N LEU A 506 27.04 17.36 -5.29
CA LEU A 506 27.43 17.25 -3.89
C LEU A 506 28.06 15.87 -3.72
N ILE A 507 29.33 15.78 -4.08
CA ILE A 507 30.10 14.52 -4.02
C ILE A 507 30.35 14.21 -2.55
N VAL A 508 29.83 13.09 -2.07
CA VAL A 508 29.91 12.70 -0.65
C VAL A 508 31.34 12.31 -0.31
N ASN A 509 31.92 12.95 0.70
CA ASN A 509 33.24 12.63 1.23
C ASN A 509 33.26 12.79 2.77
N GLN A 510 34.36 12.42 3.42
CA GLN A 510 34.45 12.45 4.88
C GLN A 510 34.26 13.86 5.49
N GLU A 511 34.58 14.93 4.75
CA GLU A 511 34.50 16.31 5.24
C GLU A 511 33.10 16.89 5.15
N ASN A 512 32.37 16.61 4.07
CA ASN A 512 31.05 17.20 3.81
C ASN A 512 29.87 16.29 4.17
N LYS A 513 30.12 14.99 4.42
CA LYS A 513 29.07 14.00 4.68
C LYS A 513 28.12 14.43 5.80
N GLN A 514 28.62 14.84 6.95
CA GLN A 514 27.78 15.25 8.09
C GLN A 514 26.88 16.46 7.75
N GLN A 515 27.36 17.38 6.94
CA GLN A 515 26.58 18.54 6.48
C GLN A 515 25.44 18.10 5.55
N ILE A 516 25.72 17.18 4.62
CA ILE A 516 24.72 16.61 3.72
C ILE A 516 23.69 15.80 4.52
N GLU A 517 24.13 14.99 5.49
CA GLU A 517 23.23 14.20 6.34
C GLU A 517 22.29 15.09 7.16
N THR A 518 22.79 16.21 7.69
CA THR A 518 21.97 17.20 8.41
C THR A 518 20.92 17.83 7.49
N LEU A 519 21.30 18.13 6.24
CA LEU A 519 20.40 18.69 5.24
C LEU A 519 19.29 17.70 4.87
N LEU A 520 19.60 16.41 4.75
CA LEU A 520 18.62 15.37 4.42
C LEU A 520 17.80 14.92 5.64
N GLY A 521 18.31 15.11 6.85
CA GLY A 521 17.78 14.48 8.06
C GLY A 521 17.95 12.95 8.02
N ALA A 522 19.01 12.46 7.38
CA ALA A 522 19.29 11.03 7.19
C ALA A 522 20.79 10.77 7.12
N GLU A 523 21.21 9.59 7.55
CA GLU A 523 22.59 9.11 7.43
C GLU A 523 22.83 8.49 6.04
N ILE A 524 24.00 8.78 5.46
CA ILE A 524 24.42 8.20 4.18
C ILE A 524 25.27 6.97 4.46
N ILE A 525 24.86 5.83 3.93
CA ILE A 525 25.49 4.54 4.17
C ILE A 525 26.08 4.00 2.86
N GLU A 526 27.38 3.71 2.84
CA GLU A 526 27.99 2.98 1.72
C GLU A 526 27.50 1.53 1.69
N LEU A 527 27.06 1.07 0.52
CA LEU A 527 26.49 -0.25 0.27
C LEU A 527 27.10 -0.91 -0.99
N PRO A 528 28.44 -0.99 -1.11
CA PRO A 528 29.09 -1.50 -2.32
C PRO A 528 28.79 -2.96 -2.59
N GLY A 529 29.03 -3.39 -3.83
CA GLY A 529 29.05 -4.79 -4.25
C GLY A 529 28.09 -5.09 -5.40
N HIS A 530 26.91 -4.46 -5.42
CA HIS A 530 26.13 -4.37 -6.67
C HIS A 530 26.93 -3.53 -7.67
N THR A 531 27.27 -2.32 -7.24
CA THR A 531 28.33 -1.51 -7.82
C THR A 531 29.24 -0.96 -6.74
N GLU A 532 30.45 -0.52 -7.10
CA GLU A 532 31.35 0.18 -6.18
C GLU A 532 30.80 1.51 -5.66
N ASP A 533 30.02 2.23 -6.49
CA ASP A 533 29.45 3.54 -6.17
C ASP A 533 28.11 3.49 -5.42
N SER A 534 27.67 2.29 -5.02
CA SER A 534 26.40 2.08 -4.32
C SER A 534 26.36 2.70 -2.92
N ILE A 535 25.40 3.60 -2.70
CA ILE A 535 25.08 4.24 -1.42
C ILE A 535 23.57 4.17 -1.11
N GLY A 536 23.23 4.25 0.17
CA GLY A 536 21.86 4.26 0.68
C GLY A 536 21.61 5.36 1.70
N LEU A 537 20.34 5.55 2.06
CA LEU A 537 19.88 6.52 3.06
C LEU A 537 19.19 5.85 4.23
N LEU A 538 19.64 6.13 5.45
CA LEU A 538 19.07 5.64 6.69
C LEU A 538 18.40 6.81 7.45
N TYR A 539 17.09 6.75 7.63
CA TYR A 539 16.33 7.77 8.35
C TYR A 539 15.98 7.29 9.76
N ASN A 540 16.48 7.99 10.78
CA ASN A 540 16.09 7.92 12.19
C ASN A 540 15.88 6.50 12.74
N ASN A 541 16.68 5.52 12.32
CA ASN A 541 16.55 4.12 12.69
C ASN A 541 15.18 3.46 12.38
N HIS A 542 14.44 3.99 11.41
CA HIS A 542 13.13 3.45 11.01
C HIS A 542 13.19 2.78 9.64
N VAL A 543 13.74 3.47 8.64
CA VAL A 543 13.72 3.04 7.24
C VAL A 543 15.09 3.16 6.57
N LEU A 544 15.41 2.20 5.71
CA LEU A 544 16.63 2.18 4.89
C LEU A 544 16.27 2.15 3.40
N PHE A 545 16.68 3.17 2.65
CA PHE A 545 16.69 3.14 1.19
C PHE A 545 17.97 2.45 0.74
N SER A 546 17.85 1.24 0.20
CA SER A 546 19.01 0.37 -0.04
C SER A 546 19.55 0.44 -1.46
N GLY A 547 18.91 1.18 -2.36
CA GLY A 547 19.17 1.05 -3.79
C GLY A 547 19.06 -0.41 -4.22
N ASP A 548 20.09 -0.85 -4.94
CA ASP A 548 20.26 -2.21 -5.47
C ASP A 548 21.09 -3.14 -4.58
N ALA A 549 21.40 -2.72 -3.35
CA ALA A 549 21.93 -3.65 -2.36
C ALA A 549 20.95 -4.80 -2.08
N THR A 550 19.64 -4.56 -2.26
CA THR A 550 18.59 -5.59 -2.18
C THR A 550 17.53 -5.38 -3.25
N MET A 551 16.86 -6.45 -3.67
CA MET A 551 15.76 -6.41 -4.64
C MET A 551 14.82 -7.56 -4.38
N ASN A 552 13.50 -7.34 -4.38
CA ASN A 552 12.51 -8.43 -4.36
C ASN A 552 11.55 -8.42 -5.55
N GLY A 553 11.80 -7.55 -6.53
CA GLY A 553 11.15 -7.62 -7.83
C GLY A 553 11.63 -8.84 -8.64
N PHE A 554 10.81 -9.34 -9.55
CA PHE A 554 11.23 -10.37 -10.49
C PHE A 554 12.43 -9.87 -11.34
N PRO A 555 13.48 -10.68 -11.59
CA PRO A 555 13.64 -12.12 -11.32
C PRO A 555 14.40 -12.46 -10.01
N SER A 556 14.44 -11.55 -9.04
CA SER A 556 15.14 -11.78 -7.77
C SER A 556 14.66 -13.03 -7.03
N ARG A 557 15.58 -13.65 -6.29
CA ARG A 557 15.28 -14.69 -5.30
C ARG A 557 15.91 -14.30 -3.96
N HIS A 558 15.16 -14.52 -2.88
CA HIS A 558 15.65 -14.29 -1.52
C HIS A 558 16.13 -12.85 -1.26
N HIS A 559 15.55 -11.87 -1.95
CA HIS A 559 15.91 -10.45 -1.86
C HIS A 559 17.29 -10.08 -2.44
N VAL A 560 17.93 -10.99 -3.16
CA VAL A 560 19.26 -10.82 -3.77
C VAL A 560 19.15 -10.12 -5.12
N ILE A 561 20.00 -9.13 -5.35
CA ILE A 561 20.05 -8.38 -6.61
C ILE A 561 20.46 -9.27 -7.80
N ILE A 562 20.07 -8.88 -9.01
CA ILE A 562 20.31 -9.67 -10.21
C ILE A 562 21.77 -9.58 -10.70
N TRP A 563 22.47 -8.47 -10.45
CA TRP A 563 23.83 -8.20 -10.91
C TRP A 563 24.73 -7.85 -9.73
N ILE A 564 25.92 -8.43 -9.66
CA ILE A 564 26.89 -8.19 -8.59
C ILE A 564 28.27 -8.00 -9.23
N GLU A 565 28.84 -6.80 -9.10
CA GLU A 565 30.23 -6.49 -9.48
C GLU A 565 31.21 -7.25 -8.59
N ASN A 566 31.04 -7.14 -7.26
CA ASN A 566 31.93 -7.76 -6.27
C ASN A 566 31.13 -8.51 -5.20
N LEU A 567 31.25 -9.84 -5.20
CA LEU A 567 30.51 -10.71 -4.28
C LEU A 567 30.97 -10.58 -2.82
N ILE A 568 32.24 -10.24 -2.58
CA ILE A 568 32.77 -10.08 -1.21
C ILE A 568 32.19 -8.81 -0.60
N ASP A 569 32.24 -7.70 -1.33
CA ASP A 569 31.69 -6.43 -0.89
C ASP A 569 30.17 -6.52 -0.73
N TYR A 570 29.49 -7.20 -1.65
CA TYR A 570 28.05 -7.41 -1.57
C TYR A 570 27.64 -8.17 -0.28
N LYS A 571 28.43 -9.19 0.11
CA LYS A 571 28.23 -9.91 1.37
C LYS A 571 28.49 -9.02 2.59
N ASN A 572 29.58 -8.26 2.57
CA ASN A 572 29.91 -7.33 3.65
C ASN A 572 28.82 -6.26 3.81
N THR A 573 28.26 -5.76 2.71
CA THR A 573 27.12 -4.84 2.68
C THR A 573 25.89 -5.44 3.36
N TRP A 574 25.54 -6.69 3.07
CA TRP A 574 24.42 -7.35 3.75
C TRP A 574 24.67 -7.57 5.25
N GLU A 575 25.89 -7.92 5.64
CA GLU A 575 26.25 -8.03 7.06
C GLU A 575 26.20 -6.68 7.78
N LYS A 576 26.64 -5.61 7.12
CA LYS A 576 26.52 -4.23 7.61
C LYS A 576 25.06 -3.86 7.78
N MET A 577 24.23 -4.07 6.75
CA MET A 577 22.78 -3.82 6.80
C MET A 577 22.08 -4.62 7.91
N ALA A 578 22.54 -5.82 8.25
CA ALA A 578 21.96 -6.58 9.37
C ALA A 578 22.18 -5.93 10.74
N LYS A 579 23.29 -5.19 10.90
CA LYS A 579 23.69 -4.57 12.17
C LYS A 579 23.11 -3.17 12.39
N LEU A 580 22.75 -2.46 11.31
CA LEU A 580 22.12 -1.13 11.40
C LEU A 580 20.74 -1.21 12.06
N ASP A 581 20.36 -0.17 12.80
CA ASP A 581 19.04 -0.09 13.43
C ASP A 581 18.02 0.44 12.43
N TYR A 582 17.09 -0.39 11.97
CA TYR A 582 15.94 -0.02 11.13
C TYR A 582 14.90 -1.14 11.12
N SER A 583 13.66 -0.80 10.76
CA SER A 583 12.54 -1.74 10.71
C SER A 583 12.18 -2.19 9.29
N LYS A 584 12.33 -1.29 8.31
CA LYS A 584 11.85 -1.48 6.93
C LYS A 584 12.89 -1.04 5.89
N ILE A 585 12.91 -1.73 4.76
CA ILE A 585 13.80 -1.49 3.63
C ILE A 585 12.97 -1.05 2.42
N TYR A 586 13.45 -0.04 1.72
CA TYR A 586 12.90 0.50 0.48
C TYR A 586 13.94 0.28 -0.64
N PRO A 587 13.85 -0.84 -1.37
CA PRO A 587 14.75 -1.11 -2.50
C PRO A 587 14.36 -0.28 -3.72
N SER A 588 15.27 -0.12 -4.68
CA SER A 588 14.94 0.50 -5.97
C SER A 588 14.15 -0.45 -6.88
N HIS A 589 14.21 -1.77 -6.64
CA HIS A 589 13.42 -2.75 -7.38
C HIS A 589 12.56 -3.67 -6.48
N GLY A 590 11.25 -3.59 -6.66
CA GLY A 590 10.24 -4.39 -5.96
C GLY A 590 9.52 -3.64 -4.82
N SER A 591 8.92 -4.37 -3.88
CA SER A 591 8.11 -3.78 -2.81
C SER A 591 8.92 -3.55 -1.53
N PRO A 592 8.66 -2.48 -0.76
CA PRO A 592 9.26 -2.31 0.56
C PRO A 592 9.00 -3.50 1.48
N PHE A 593 10.00 -3.91 2.28
CA PHE A 593 9.93 -5.13 3.09
C PHE A 593 10.61 -4.97 4.45
N ARG A 594 10.29 -5.85 5.41
CA ARG A 594 10.81 -5.74 6.79
C ARG A 594 12.23 -6.29 6.92
N LYS A 595 13.05 -5.70 7.79
CA LYS A 595 14.43 -6.16 8.10
C LYS A 595 14.51 -7.66 8.43
N LYS A 596 13.51 -8.22 9.11
CA LYS A 596 13.44 -9.66 9.42
C LYS A 596 13.55 -10.55 8.17
N GLN A 597 13.04 -10.10 7.03
CA GLN A 597 13.13 -10.85 5.77
C GLN A 597 14.55 -10.84 5.21
N LEU A 598 15.29 -9.73 5.33
CA LEU A 598 16.72 -9.67 5.01
C LEU A 598 17.51 -10.66 5.87
N LEU A 599 17.31 -10.62 7.19
CA LEU A 599 17.98 -11.51 8.15
C LEU A 599 17.73 -13.00 7.85
N LYS A 600 16.50 -13.34 7.45
CA LYS A 600 16.14 -14.72 7.05
C LYS A 600 16.95 -15.19 5.83
N ASN A 601 17.33 -14.29 4.93
CA ASN A 601 17.94 -14.62 3.66
C ASN A 601 19.47 -14.46 3.63
N ILE A 602 20.11 -13.91 4.67
CA ILE A 602 21.58 -13.73 4.73
C ILE A 602 22.36 -15.01 4.43
N GLY A 603 21.89 -16.15 4.95
CA GLY A 603 22.56 -17.45 4.69
C GLY A 603 22.58 -17.83 3.21
N GLN A 604 21.66 -17.30 2.39
CA GLN A 604 21.58 -17.57 0.96
C GLN A 604 22.72 -16.91 0.18
N LEU A 605 23.41 -15.91 0.74
CA LEU A 605 24.56 -15.29 0.07
C LEU A 605 25.74 -16.24 -0.10
N ASN A 606 25.87 -17.23 0.79
CA ASN A 606 26.97 -18.20 0.77
C ASN A 606 26.89 -19.19 -0.39
N ILE A 607 25.71 -19.35 -0.99
CA ILE A 607 25.49 -20.27 -2.11
C ILE A 607 25.44 -19.55 -3.47
N ILE A 608 25.59 -18.22 -3.50
CA ILE A 608 25.59 -17.45 -4.74
C ILE A 608 26.79 -17.87 -5.60
N LYS A 609 26.51 -18.08 -6.89
CA LYS A 609 27.52 -18.24 -7.94
C LYS A 609 27.29 -17.14 -8.96
N ILE A 610 28.36 -16.42 -9.29
CA ILE A 610 28.32 -15.37 -10.31
C ILE A 610 28.38 -16.00 -11.69
N TYR A 611 27.43 -15.64 -12.54
CA TYR A 611 27.33 -16.07 -13.93
C TYR A 611 27.68 -14.90 -14.86
N PRO A 612 28.86 -14.89 -15.50
CA PRO A 612 29.22 -13.82 -16.41
C PRO A 612 28.24 -13.76 -17.59
N LEU A 613 27.95 -12.54 -18.05
CA LEU A 613 27.05 -12.31 -19.18
C LEU A 613 27.78 -12.47 -20.53
N HIS A 614 29.10 -12.37 -20.52
CA HIS A 614 30.00 -12.42 -21.67
C HIS A 614 30.82 -13.71 -21.70
#